data_AF-A0A852XFK0-F1
#
_entry.id   AF-A0A852XFK0-F1
#
_cell.length_a   1.000
_cell.length_b   1.000
_cell.length_c   1.000
_cell.angle_alpha   90.00
_cell.angle_beta   90.00
_cell.angle_gamma   90.00
#
_symmetry.space_group_name_H-M   'P 1'
#
loop_
_entity.id
_entity.type
_entity.pdbx_description
1 polymer ?
#
loop_
_entity_poly.entity_id
_entity_poly.type
_entity_poly.pdbx_seq_one_letter_code
_entity_poly.pdbx_strand_id
1 'polypeptide(L)'
;MAPAPLILLVGSAAWPTGPASRAWQALQDAAPGALLQPAIAGVRLGAEVDGVWLMAPPPGEPAEVHDATIGDALHLGIPLLGSLAGPEVGGRGEELTRAPGSRWRLEGTVDAAPVLGLEGHPFARLTGAALTATEGPHLLVTGLARAAGARAAQRPEARPATPAPPGTAAVPSSWPATPVPPGMPAPPPPMVSPGPSGWAPLPDDGTPRPYVHQMRTSGYRWWRPFLALAVGIGSYLAFSCIIGAAWLIADPDMMSIEGIEDVDLLDPRTMLFNNLTLAALIPAVLLATRVGHWRPAGRIWSVTGRLRWRWLAQAGLVTLLLWGGYLAMAWLLGGGETSSRPEHLGWLLVITLLTTPLQAAGEEVAFRGALLQGVGAWIRNPVVAIVVGTVLSTGLFAAAHGSPDPWTLIDLGGMAAATCYLTWRTGGIEAATALHVVNNLVITVGLLLLGGLESAYVTGETSGNAAASLISLVATAGMTLVLVEVAKRVGVAPARPGRPAEG
;
A
#
# COMPACT_ATOMS: atom_id res chain seq x y z
N MET A 1 -36.98 -21.78 2.61
CA MET A 1 -36.02 -22.82 2.15
C MET A 1 -34.64 -22.34 2.52
N ALA A 2 -33.79 -23.17 3.12
CA ALA A 2 -32.39 -22.78 3.33
C ALA A 2 -31.73 -22.51 1.96
N PRO A 3 -30.89 -21.47 1.83
CA PRO A 3 -30.21 -21.20 0.57
C PRO A 3 -29.33 -22.39 0.17
N ALA A 4 -29.34 -22.74 -1.11
CA ALA A 4 -28.47 -23.76 -1.67
C ALA A 4 -27.00 -23.31 -1.53
N PRO A 5 -26.14 -24.07 -0.83
CA PRO A 5 -24.74 -23.67 -0.65
C PRO A 5 -23.98 -23.74 -1.98
N LEU A 6 -23.17 -22.73 -2.27
CA LEU A 6 -22.23 -22.75 -3.40
C LEU A 6 -20.91 -23.43 -2.99
N ILE A 7 -20.61 -24.59 -3.57
CA ILE A 7 -19.39 -25.34 -3.31
C ILE A 7 -18.51 -25.34 -4.56
N LEU A 8 -17.28 -24.84 -4.43
CA LEU A 8 -16.31 -24.86 -5.53
C LEU A 8 -15.45 -26.12 -5.49
N LEU A 9 -15.29 -26.75 -6.66
CA LEU A 9 -14.34 -27.84 -6.87
C LEU A 9 -13.15 -27.30 -7.69
N VAL A 10 -12.00 -27.16 -7.03
CA VAL A 10 -10.84 -26.41 -7.54
C VAL A 10 -9.76 -27.38 -8.02
N GLY A 11 -9.33 -27.29 -9.27
CA GLY A 11 -8.31 -28.20 -9.84
C GLY A 11 -7.78 -27.80 -11.22
N SER A 12 -7.37 -28.77 -12.04
CA SER A 12 -6.76 -28.52 -13.37
C SER A 12 -7.73 -27.86 -14.35
N ALA A 13 -7.24 -27.26 -15.44
CA ALA A 13 -8.12 -26.77 -16.51
C ALA A 13 -8.66 -27.91 -17.41
N ALA A 14 -8.01 -29.08 -17.39
CA ALA A 14 -8.37 -30.27 -18.17
C ALA A 14 -9.51 -31.04 -17.48
N TRP A 15 -10.70 -30.45 -17.48
CA TRP A 15 -11.96 -31.10 -17.09
C TRP A 15 -12.61 -31.77 -18.31
N PRO A 16 -13.23 -32.96 -18.21
CA PRO A 16 -13.40 -33.84 -17.05
C PRO A 16 -12.84 -35.26 -17.30
N THR A 17 -11.76 -35.67 -16.64
CA THR A 17 -11.36 -37.09 -16.62
C THR A 17 -11.06 -37.61 -15.21
N GLY A 18 -11.47 -38.85 -14.95
CA GLY A 18 -11.11 -39.64 -13.77
C GLY A 18 -11.46 -39.03 -12.40
N PRO A 19 -10.49 -38.49 -11.63
CA PRO A 19 -10.72 -38.04 -10.25
C PRO A 19 -11.74 -36.91 -10.11
N ALA A 20 -11.80 -36.01 -11.09
CA ALA A 20 -12.61 -34.81 -11.05
C ALA A 20 -14.12 -35.11 -11.12
N SER A 21 -14.50 -36.07 -11.96
CA SER A 21 -15.89 -36.53 -12.07
C SER A 21 -16.33 -37.30 -10.84
N ARG A 22 -15.44 -38.11 -10.24
CA ARG A 22 -15.75 -38.81 -8.98
C ARG A 22 -15.92 -37.85 -7.81
N ALA A 23 -15.09 -36.81 -7.72
CA ALA A 23 -15.22 -35.77 -6.70
C ALA A 23 -16.53 -34.98 -6.86
N TRP A 24 -16.89 -34.64 -8.10
CA TRP A 24 -18.17 -34.01 -8.41
C TRP A 24 -19.35 -34.87 -7.96
N GLN A 25 -19.33 -36.16 -8.30
CA GLN A 25 -20.40 -37.08 -7.95
C GLN A 25 -20.50 -37.29 -6.43
N ALA A 26 -19.35 -37.40 -5.73
CA ALA A 26 -19.32 -37.47 -4.27
C ALA A 26 -19.93 -36.23 -3.60
N LEU A 27 -19.70 -35.02 -4.15
CA LEU A 27 -20.36 -33.80 -3.67
C LEU A 27 -21.87 -33.79 -3.95
N GLN A 28 -22.26 -34.23 -5.15
CA GLN A 28 -23.67 -34.32 -5.53
C GLN A 28 -24.43 -35.28 -4.62
N ASP A 29 -23.82 -36.42 -4.27
CA ASP A 29 -24.40 -37.40 -3.35
C ASP A 29 -24.42 -36.90 -1.90
N ALA A 30 -23.37 -36.18 -1.47
CA ALA A 30 -23.29 -35.59 -0.13
C ALA A 30 -24.22 -34.39 0.08
N ALA A 31 -24.50 -33.63 -0.98
CA ALA A 31 -25.26 -32.39 -0.96
C ALA A 31 -26.10 -32.22 -2.25
N PRO A 32 -27.19 -32.98 -2.41
CA PRO A 32 -27.98 -33.00 -3.65
C PRO A 32 -28.61 -31.65 -4.03
N GLY A 33 -28.73 -30.72 -3.07
CA GLY A 33 -29.23 -29.36 -3.28
C GLY A 33 -28.16 -28.28 -3.35
N ALA A 34 -26.87 -28.62 -3.35
CA ALA A 34 -25.79 -27.64 -3.47
C ALA A 34 -25.61 -27.16 -4.92
N LEU A 35 -25.22 -25.91 -5.08
CA LEU A 35 -24.72 -25.38 -6.35
C LEU A 35 -23.24 -25.75 -6.46
N LEU A 36 -22.90 -26.69 -7.34
CA LEU A 36 -21.52 -27.10 -7.57
C LEU A 36 -20.95 -26.30 -8.75
N GLN A 37 -19.74 -25.75 -8.59
CA GLN A 37 -19.08 -25.00 -9.66
C GLN A 37 -17.60 -25.38 -9.77
N PRO A 38 -17.11 -25.73 -10.97
CA PRO A 38 -15.69 -26.01 -11.17
C PRO A 38 -14.89 -24.71 -11.18
N ALA A 39 -13.66 -24.76 -10.68
CA ALA A 39 -12.72 -23.64 -10.71
C ALA A 39 -11.29 -24.13 -10.97
N ILE A 40 -10.48 -23.26 -11.56
CA ILE A 40 -9.06 -23.54 -11.82
C ILE A 40 -8.22 -23.38 -10.56
N ALA A 41 -7.10 -24.10 -10.47
CA ALA A 41 -6.13 -23.95 -9.40
C ALA A 41 -5.68 -22.48 -9.26
N GLY A 42 -5.56 -22.01 -8.02
CA GLY A 42 -5.22 -20.61 -7.71
C GLY A 42 -6.36 -19.59 -7.81
N VAL A 43 -7.62 -20.05 -7.97
CA VAL A 43 -8.79 -19.16 -7.98
C VAL A 43 -8.88 -18.32 -6.69
N ARG A 44 -9.26 -17.05 -6.85
CA ARG A 44 -9.59 -16.16 -5.73
C ARG A 44 -11.04 -16.36 -5.31
N LEU A 45 -11.30 -16.43 -4.01
CA LEU A 45 -12.64 -16.71 -3.48
C LEU A 45 -13.34 -15.41 -3.08
N GLY A 46 -14.61 -15.28 -3.46
CA GLY A 46 -15.49 -14.24 -2.97
C GLY A 46 -16.33 -14.68 -1.77
N ALA A 47 -17.02 -13.72 -1.16
CA ALA A 47 -17.88 -13.96 0.00
C ALA A 47 -19.12 -14.81 -0.34
N GLU A 48 -19.42 -15.00 -1.63
CA GLU A 48 -20.49 -15.84 -2.17
C GLU A 48 -20.19 -17.34 -2.08
N VAL A 49 -18.96 -17.76 -1.83
CA VAL A 49 -18.58 -19.18 -1.76
C VAL A 49 -18.82 -19.77 -0.36
N ASP A 50 -19.57 -20.88 -0.30
CA ASP A 50 -19.97 -21.55 0.94
C ASP A 50 -19.07 -22.73 1.31
N GLY A 51 -18.37 -23.33 0.35
CA GLY A 51 -17.41 -24.39 0.62
C GLY A 51 -16.44 -24.56 -0.53
N VAL A 52 -15.26 -25.11 -0.24
CA VAL A 52 -14.24 -25.38 -1.25
C VAL A 52 -13.66 -26.78 -1.06
N TRP A 53 -13.59 -27.53 -2.16
CA TRP A 53 -12.80 -28.74 -2.26
C TRP A 53 -11.63 -28.52 -3.22
N LEU A 54 -10.42 -28.53 -2.67
CA LEU A 54 -9.16 -28.51 -3.41
C LEU A 54 -8.79 -29.92 -3.86
N MET A 55 -8.70 -30.12 -5.18
CA MET A 55 -8.11 -31.31 -5.77
C MET A 55 -6.58 -31.22 -5.76
N ALA A 56 -5.91 -32.31 -6.13
CA ALA A 56 -4.46 -32.29 -6.29
C ALA A 56 -4.04 -31.26 -7.36
N PRO A 57 -2.91 -30.56 -7.16
CA PRO A 57 -2.33 -29.70 -8.17
C PRO A 57 -2.14 -30.43 -9.51
N PRO A 58 -2.39 -29.78 -10.65
CA PRO A 58 -2.17 -30.38 -11.96
C PRO A 58 -0.69 -30.76 -12.16
N PRO A 59 -0.38 -31.80 -12.95
CA PRO A 59 1.00 -32.11 -13.32
C PRO A 59 1.67 -30.90 -13.97
N GLY A 60 2.80 -30.45 -13.41
CA GLY A 60 3.57 -29.30 -13.91
C GLY A 60 3.26 -27.96 -13.25
N GLU A 61 2.20 -27.86 -12.44
CA GLU A 61 1.92 -26.68 -11.62
C GLU A 61 2.72 -26.73 -10.31
N PRO A 62 3.13 -25.57 -9.75
CA PRO A 62 3.82 -25.53 -8.46
C PRO A 62 2.89 -26.01 -7.33
N ALA A 63 3.46 -26.62 -6.30
CA ALA A 63 2.69 -27.13 -5.16
C ALA A 63 1.92 -26.02 -4.40
N GLU A 64 2.40 -24.78 -4.47
CA GLU A 64 1.82 -23.58 -3.86
C GLU A 64 0.65 -22.99 -4.66
N VAL A 65 0.24 -23.62 -5.77
CA VAL A 65 -0.81 -23.09 -6.67
C VAL A 65 -2.13 -22.83 -5.95
N HIS A 66 -2.41 -23.53 -4.85
CA HIS A 66 -3.62 -23.33 -4.06
C HIS A 66 -3.48 -22.33 -2.91
N ASP A 67 -2.30 -21.75 -2.66
CA ASP A 67 -2.05 -20.90 -1.49
C ASP A 67 -2.95 -19.67 -1.44
N ALA A 68 -3.22 -19.06 -2.60
CA ALA A 68 -4.15 -17.93 -2.69
C ALA A 68 -5.60 -18.36 -2.36
N THR A 69 -6.04 -19.50 -2.89
CA THR A 69 -7.38 -20.07 -2.62
C THR A 69 -7.53 -20.44 -1.14
N ILE A 70 -6.49 -21.05 -0.55
CA ILE A 70 -6.45 -21.37 0.88
C ILE A 70 -6.51 -20.08 1.68
N GLY A 71 -5.64 -19.11 1.38
CA GLY A 71 -5.60 -17.82 2.08
C GLY A 71 -6.95 -17.10 2.10
N ASP A 72 -7.64 -17.04 0.95
CA ASP A 72 -8.98 -16.44 0.88
C ASP A 72 -10.01 -17.26 1.69
N ALA A 73 -9.96 -18.60 1.63
CA ALA A 73 -10.87 -19.45 2.41
C ALA A 73 -10.70 -19.25 3.92
N LEU A 74 -9.45 -19.12 4.37
CA LEU A 74 -9.13 -18.84 5.77
C LEU A 74 -9.60 -17.44 6.17
N HIS A 75 -9.31 -16.43 5.36
CA HIS A 75 -9.73 -15.06 5.65
C HIS A 75 -11.24 -14.91 5.75
N LEU A 76 -11.98 -15.62 4.89
CA LEU A 76 -13.44 -15.54 4.79
C LEU A 76 -14.18 -16.53 5.69
N GLY A 77 -13.48 -17.45 6.38
CA GLY A 77 -14.13 -18.49 7.18
C GLY A 77 -14.85 -19.55 6.34
N ILE A 78 -14.40 -19.79 5.10
CA ILE A 78 -15.00 -20.75 4.18
C ILE A 78 -14.54 -22.16 4.54
N PRO A 79 -15.46 -23.12 4.75
CA PRO A 79 -15.14 -24.53 4.87
C PRO A 79 -14.26 -25.04 3.73
N LEU A 80 -13.18 -25.73 4.07
CA LEU A 80 -12.15 -26.16 3.14
C LEU A 80 -11.83 -27.64 3.34
N LEU A 81 -11.87 -28.40 2.26
CA LEU A 81 -11.36 -29.77 2.20
C LEU A 81 -10.26 -29.83 1.14
N GLY A 82 -9.08 -30.34 1.49
CA GLY A 82 -8.00 -30.56 0.55
C GLY A 82 -7.31 -31.90 0.76
N SER A 83 -6.54 -32.33 -0.23
CA SER A 83 -5.68 -33.52 -0.10
C SER A 83 -4.31 -33.13 0.47
N LEU A 84 -3.79 -33.89 1.44
CA LEU A 84 -2.43 -33.73 1.98
C LEU A 84 -1.35 -34.22 1.01
N ALA A 85 -1.69 -35.10 0.08
CA ALA A 85 -0.85 -35.55 -1.02
C ALA A 85 -1.68 -36.57 -1.80
N GLY A 86 -1.66 -36.52 -3.13
CA GLY A 86 -2.31 -37.54 -3.95
C GLY A 86 -1.51 -38.85 -3.97
N PRO A 87 -2.16 -40.00 -3.80
CA PRO A 87 -1.58 -41.29 -4.19
C PRO A 87 -1.75 -41.63 -5.68
N GLU A 88 -2.38 -40.76 -6.49
CA GLU A 88 -2.18 -40.87 -7.95
C GLU A 88 -0.82 -40.28 -8.39
N VAL A 89 -0.17 -39.36 -7.67
CA VAL A 89 1.25 -38.97 -7.92
C VAL A 89 1.91 -38.41 -6.64
N GLY A 90 3.02 -39.04 -6.23
CA GLY A 90 3.70 -38.90 -4.94
C GLY A 90 4.06 -37.51 -4.39
N GLY A 91 3.90 -37.40 -3.06
CA GLY A 91 4.83 -36.78 -2.10
C GLY A 91 5.08 -35.27 -2.20
N ARG A 92 4.37 -34.46 -1.38
CA ARG A 92 4.75 -33.08 -0.95
C ARG A 92 3.78 -32.44 0.07
N GLY A 93 3.27 -33.20 1.04
CA GLY A 93 2.23 -32.71 1.97
C GLY A 93 2.64 -31.61 2.96
N GLU A 94 3.92 -31.30 3.07
CA GLU A 94 4.38 -30.17 3.89
C GLU A 94 4.10 -28.81 3.25
N GLU A 95 3.84 -28.74 1.93
CA GLU A 95 3.80 -27.46 1.19
C GLU A 95 2.45 -26.72 1.34
N LEU A 96 1.31 -27.43 1.38
CA LEU A 96 -0.02 -26.86 1.68
C LEU A 96 -0.16 -26.35 3.13
N THR A 97 0.77 -26.72 4.01
CA THR A 97 0.81 -26.29 5.41
C THR A 97 1.62 -25.00 5.64
N ARG A 98 2.18 -24.41 4.58
CA ARG A 98 3.04 -23.20 4.67
C ARG A 98 2.31 -21.88 4.47
N ALA A 99 1.01 -21.91 4.17
CA ALA A 99 0.21 -20.70 4.03
C ALA A 99 0.31 -19.83 5.31
N PRO A 100 0.60 -18.51 5.19
CA PRO A 100 0.77 -17.62 6.35
C PRO A 100 -0.45 -17.66 7.29
N GLY A 101 -0.21 -17.91 8.57
CA GLY A 101 -1.27 -17.99 9.59
C GLY A 101 -1.94 -19.36 9.72
N SER A 102 -1.57 -20.35 8.90
CA SER A 102 -2.10 -21.70 9.03
C SER A 102 -1.31 -22.52 10.07
N ARG A 103 -1.98 -22.92 11.16
CA ARG A 103 -1.45 -23.87 12.16
C ARG A 103 -2.24 -25.17 12.08
N TRP A 104 -1.75 -26.09 11.28
CA TRP A 104 -2.36 -27.39 11.10
C TRP A 104 -1.96 -28.34 12.25
N ARG A 105 -2.92 -29.04 12.83
CA ARG A 105 -2.70 -30.06 13.86
C ARG A 105 -3.28 -31.39 13.39
N LEU A 106 -2.60 -32.48 13.73
CA LEU A 106 -3.15 -33.81 13.52
C LEU A 106 -4.40 -33.98 14.40
N GLU A 107 -5.54 -34.23 13.77
CA GLU A 107 -6.79 -34.47 14.48
C GLU A 107 -7.15 -35.95 14.57
N GLY A 108 -6.57 -36.77 13.70
CA GLY A 108 -6.80 -38.21 13.67
C GLY A 108 -6.44 -38.81 12.32
N THR A 109 -7.01 -39.97 12.04
CA THR A 109 -6.83 -40.70 10.78
C THR A 109 -8.17 -41.13 10.21
N VAL A 110 -8.32 -41.07 8.89
CA VAL A 110 -9.44 -41.65 8.13
C VAL A 110 -8.84 -42.56 7.05
N ASP A 111 -9.34 -43.80 6.93
CA ASP A 111 -8.79 -44.82 6.03
C ASP A 111 -7.27 -45.00 6.16
N ALA A 112 -6.79 -45.04 7.41
CA ALA A 112 -5.37 -45.07 7.79
C ALA A 112 -4.51 -43.89 7.30
N ALA A 113 -5.12 -42.86 6.68
CA ALA A 113 -4.45 -41.64 6.28
C ALA A 113 -4.65 -40.51 7.31
N PRO A 114 -3.63 -39.68 7.58
CA PRO A 114 -3.74 -38.59 8.54
C PRO A 114 -4.75 -37.53 8.06
N VAL A 115 -5.48 -36.95 9.00
CA VAL A 115 -6.30 -35.77 8.81
C VAL A 115 -5.72 -34.63 9.65
N LEU A 116 -5.31 -33.56 8.97
CA LEU A 116 -4.90 -32.33 9.60
C LEU A 116 -6.07 -31.36 9.65
N GLY A 117 -6.34 -30.83 10.84
CA GLY A 117 -7.28 -29.73 11.05
C GLY A 117 -6.57 -28.43 11.30
N LEU A 118 -7.13 -27.34 10.79
CA LEU A 118 -6.61 -26.01 11.06
C LEU A 118 -7.10 -25.50 12.43
N GLU A 119 -6.16 -25.10 13.28
CA GLU A 119 -6.46 -24.53 14.59
C GLU A 119 -7.31 -23.26 14.45
N GLY A 120 -8.47 -23.23 15.12
CA GLY A 120 -9.37 -22.06 15.13
C GLY A 120 -10.32 -21.95 13.94
N HIS A 121 -10.34 -22.90 12.99
CA HIS A 121 -11.30 -22.90 11.88
C HIS A 121 -12.31 -24.06 11.99
N PRO A 122 -13.63 -23.77 11.91
CA PRO A 122 -14.68 -24.74 12.23
C PRO A 122 -14.78 -25.93 11.27
N PHE A 123 -14.31 -25.80 10.02
CA PHE A 123 -14.19 -26.93 9.09
C PHE A 123 -13.13 -26.68 8.00
N ALA A 124 -11.85 -26.64 8.40
CA ALA A 124 -10.73 -26.66 7.46
C ALA A 124 -9.91 -27.93 7.69
N ARG A 125 -9.89 -28.81 6.70
CA ARG A 125 -9.31 -30.16 6.77
C ARG A 125 -8.45 -30.44 5.56
N LEU A 126 -7.28 -31.02 5.81
CA LEU A 126 -6.44 -31.65 4.79
C LEU A 126 -6.33 -33.15 5.12
N THR A 127 -6.48 -34.02 4.13
CA THR A 127 -6.40 -35.49 4.34
C THR A 127 -5.58 -36.21 3.29
N GLY A 128 -4.84 -37.25 3.68
CA GLY A 128 -4.21 -38.17 2.72
C GLY A 128 -5.16 -39.23 2.15
N ALA A 129 -6.41 -39.30 2.63
CA ALA A 129 -7.38 -40.32 2.24
C ALA A 129 -7.89 -40.10 0.81
N ALA A 130 -8.24 -41.20 0.13
CA ALA A 130 -8.89 -41.15 -1.17
C ALA A 130 -10.37 -40.74 -1.01
N LEU A 131 -10.63 -39.44 -1.15
CA LEU A 131 -11.96 -38.84 -1.00
C LEU A 131 -12.97 -39.18 -2.12
N THR A 132 -12.53 -39.92 -3.14
CA THR A 132 -13.31 -40.23 -4.36
C THR A 132 -13.57 -41.73 -4.55
N ALA A 133 -13.51 -42.50 -3.47
CA ALA A 133 -13.74 -43.95 -3.49
C ALA A 133 -15.18 -44.32 -3.92
N THR A 134 -15.34 -45.55 -4.41
CA THR A 134 -16.56 -46.05 -5.08
C THR A 134 -17.75 -46.35 -4.15
N GLU A 135 -17.60 -46.22 -2.84
CA GLU A 135 -18.60 -46.59 -1.83
C GLU A 135 -19.18 -45.36 -1.11
N GLY A 136 -19.99 -44.56 -1.82
CA GLY A 136 -20.74 -43.44 -1.25
C GLY A 136 -19.90 -42.22 -0.83
N PRO A 137 -20.53 -41.12 -0.37
CA PRO A 137 -19.82 -39.89 -0.03
C PRO A 137 -18.99 -40.08 1.25
N HIS A 138 -17.67 -39.95 1.12
CA HIS A 138 -16.71 -40.03 2.22
C HIS A 138 -17.07 -39.05 3.36
N LEU A 139 -16.87 -39.45 4.63
CA LEU A 139 -17.30 -38.67 5.81
C LEU A 139 -16.81 -37.21 5.80
N LEU A 140 -15.58 -36.96 5.32
CA LEU A 140 -15.04 -35.61 5.16
C LEU A 140 -15.75 -34.78 4.09
N VAL A 141 -16.23 -35.41 3.00
CA VAL A 141 -17.03 -34.76 1.95
C VAL A 141 -18.41 -34.41 2.50
N THR A 142 -19.03 -35.32 3.26
CA THR A 142 -20.28 -35.04 3.98
C THR A 142 -20.10 -33.93 5.03
N GLY A 143 -18.95 -33.90 5.72
CA GLY A 143 -18.61 -32.85 6.66
C GLY A 143 -18.47 -31.48 5.97
N LEU A 144 -17.81 -31.43 4.81
CA LEU A 144 -17.68 -30.21 3.99
C LEU A 144 -19.07 -29.72 3.56
N ALA A 145 -19.91 -30.62 3.05
CA ALA A 145 -21.27 -30.32 2.64
C ALA A 145 -22.11 -29.72 3.80
N ARG A 146 -22.04 -30.31 4.99
CA ARG A 146 -22.75 -29.79 6.17
C ARG A 146 -22.23 -28.43 6.61
N ALA A 147 -20.91 -28.24 6.62
CA ALA A 147 -20.29 -26.98 7.00
C ALA A 147 -20.65 -25.87 5.99
N ALA A 148 -20.65 -26.18 4.69
CA ALA A 148 -21.08 -25.25 3.64
C ALA A 148 -22.57 -24.90 3.78
N GLY A 149 -23.44 -25.89 4.05
CA GLY A 149 -24.86 -25.64 4.32
C GLY A 149 -25.08 -24.75 5.54
N ALA A 150 -24.33 -24.95 6.63
CA ALA A 150 -24.40 -24.11 7.82
C ALA A 150 -23.96 -22.67 7.54
N ARG A 151 -22.90 -22.49 6.73
CA ARG A 151 -22.43 -21.17 6.29
C ARG A 151 -23.45 -20.46 5.41
N ALA A 152 -24.03 -21.16 4.43
CA ALA A 152 -25.07 -20.61 3.57
C ALA A 152 -26.27 -20.15 4.39
N ALA A 153 -26.70 -20.92 5.40
CA ALA A 153 -27.81 -20.58 6.29
C ALA A 153 -27.52 -19.37 7.22
N GLN A 154 -26.26 -19.07 7.49
CA GLN A 154 -25.85 -17.93 8.33
C GLN A 154 -25.69 -16.62 7.56
N ARG A 155 -25.75 -16.65 6.22
CA ARG A 155 -25.65 -15.42 5.44
C ARG A 155 -26.93 -14.59 5.64
N PRO A 156 -26.81 -13.29 5.98
CA PRO A 156 -27.97 -12.41 5.91
C PRO A 156 -28.48 -12.45 4.47
N GLU A 157 -29.80 -12.66 4.33
CA GLU A 157 -30.51 -12.81 3.06
C GLU A 157 -30.34 -11.51 2.25
N ALA A 158 -29.23 -11.42 1.51
CA ALA A 158 -29.01 -10.36 0.55
C ALA A 158 -29.98 -10.64 -0.60
N ARG A 159 -31.03 -9.81 -0.65
CA ARG A 159 -31.85 -9.42 -1.82
C ARG A 159 -31.28 -9.93 -3.14
N PRO A 160 -32.11 -10.48 -4.07
CA PRO A 160 -31.64 -11.26 -5.22
C PRO A 160 -30.50 -10.54 -5.91
N ALA A 161 -29.29 -11.07 -5.74
CA ALA A 161 -28.16 -10.61 -6.52
C ALA A 161 -28.51 -11.00 -7.96
N THR A 162 -28.79 -10.00 -8.79
CA THR A 162 -28.47 -10.12 -10.21
C THR A 162 -27.06 -10.71 -10.27
N PRO A 163 -26.86 -11.90 -10.87
CA PRO A 163 -25.55 -12.52 -10.86
C PRO A 163 -24.58 -11.54 -11.53
N ALA A 164 -23.63 -11.04 -10.75
CA ALA A 164 -22.47 -10.36 -11.31
C ALA A 164 -21.80 -11.34 -12.29
N PRO A 165 -21.33 -10.89 -13.45
CA PRO A 165 -20.69 -11.78 -14.39
C PRO A 165 -19.44 -12.39 -13.73
N PRO A 166 -19.23 -13.71 -13.85
CA PRO A 166 -18.05 -14.35 -13.29
C PRO A 166 -16.78 -13.78 -13.92
N GLY A 167 -15.76 -13.58 -13.07
CA GLY A 167 -14.38 -13.39 -13.52
C GLY A 167 -13.99 -14.52 -14.46
N THR A 168 -13.31 -14.16 -15.53
CA THR A 168 -12.95 -15.01 -16.66
C THR A 168 -12.13 -16.24 -16.25
N ALA A 169 -12.80 -17.38 -16.11
CA ALA A 169 -12.26 -18.67 -16.45
C ALA A 169 -13.19 -19.25 -17.53
N ALA A 170 -12.68 -19.43 -18.74
CA ALA A 170 -13.44 -20.08 -19.81
C ALA A 170 -13.79 -21.50 -19.35
N VAL A 171 -15.09 -21.77 -19.14
CA VAL A 171 -15.60 -23.12 -18.92
C VAL A 171 -15.56 -23.82 -20.29
N PRO A 172 -14.81 -24.95 -20.46
CA PRO A 172 -14.91 -25.76 -21.66
C PRO A 172 -16.32 -26.36 -21.76
N SER A 173 -16.88 -26.40 -22.98
CA SER A 173 -18.25 -26.81 -23.31
C SER A 173 -18.55 -28.32 -23.15
N SER A 174 -17.87 -29.03 -22.25
CA SER A 174 -17.86 -30.50 -22.15
C SER A 174 -18.65 -31.08 -20.96
N TRP A 175 -19.41 -30.27 -20.22
CA TRP A 175 -20.29 -30.77 -19.16
C TRP A 175 -21.63 -31.28 -19.70
N PRO A 176 -22.19 -32.38 -19.14
CA PRO A 176 -23.60 -32.66 -19.35
C PRO A 176 -24.40 -31.47 -18.81
N ALA A 177 -25.17 -30.82 -19.68
CA ALA A 177 -26.05 -29.73 -19.29
C ALA A 177 -26.96 -30.23 -18.16
N THR A 178 -26.87 -29.60 -16.98
CA THR A 178 -27.98 -29.64 -16.03
C THR A 178 -29.24 -29.25 -16.81
N PRO A 179 -30.34 -30.02 -16.77
CA PRO A 179 -31.57 -29.62 -17.45
C PRO A 179 -31.99 -28.25 -16.91
N VAL A 180 -31.81 -27.21 -17.72
CA VAL A 180 -32.35 -25.89 -17.41
C VAL A 180 -33.88 -26.04 -17.43
N PRO A 181 -34.59 -25.71 -16.35
CA PRO A 181 -36.05 -25.74 -16.36
C PRO A 181 -36.57 -24.87 -17.51
N PRO A 182 -37.56 -25.32 -18.31
CA PRO A 182 -38.06 -24.53 -19.43
C PRO A 182 -38.65 -23.20 -18.92
N GLY A 183 -38.04 -22.06 -19.29
CA GLY A 183 -38.52 -20.72 -18.93
C GLY A 183 -37.46 -19.60 -18.80
N MET A 184 -36.16 -19.88 -18.83
CA MET A 184 -35.12 -18.83 -18.71
C MET A 184 -34.60 -18.31 -20.05
N PRO A 185 -34.32 -16.99 -20.19
CA PRO A 185 -33.74 -16.40 -21.39
C PRO A 185 -32.30 -16.89 -21.63
N ALA A 186 -31.90 -17.02 -22.90
CA ALA A 186 -30.57 -17.47 -23.29
C ALA A 186 -29.46 -16.53 -22.78
N PRO A 187 -28.29 -17.06 -22.37
CA PRO A 187 -27.20 -16.24 -21.87
C PRO A 187 -26.61 -15.34 -22.98
N PRO A 188 -26.17 -14.11 -22.64
CA PRO A 188 -25.54 -13.21 -23.60
C PRO A 188 -24.19 -13.78 -24.11
N PRO A 189 -23.75 -13.39 -25.33
CA PRO A 189 -22.49 -13.86 -25.88
C PRO A 189 -21.29 -13.45 -25.00
N PRO A 190 -20.23 -14.29 -24.92
CA PRO A 190 -19.10 -14.03 -24.04
C PRO A 190 -18.34 -12.77 -24.46
N MET A 191 -18.22 -11.82 -23.54
CA MET A 191 -17.35 -10.66 -23.70
C MET A 191 -15.88 -11.12 -23.67
N VAL A 192 -15.17 -10.94 -24.77
CA VAL A 192 -13.71 -11.09 -24.83
C VAL A 192 -13.10 -10.01 -23.93
N SER A 193 -12.50 -10.41 -22.81
CA SER A 193 -11.67 -9.50 -22.02
C SER A 193 -10.43 -9.13 -22.83
N PRO A 194 -10.06 -7.84 -22.94
CA PRO A 194 -8.79 -7.47 -23.55
C PRO A 194 -7.65 -8.16 -22.77
N GLY A 195 -6.70 -8.78 -23.46
CA GLY A 195 -5.47 -9.27 -22.83
C GLY A 195 -4.74 -8.14 -22.08
N PRO A 196 -3.74 -8.44 -21.23
CA PRO A 196 -3.01 -7.41 -20.51
C PRO A 196 -2.54 -6.35 -21.49
N SER A 197 -3.11 -5.16 -21.39
CA SER A 197 -2.76 -4.06 -22.28
C SER A 197 -1.25 -3.86 -22.17
N GLY A 198 -0.53 -3.79 -23.29
CA GLY A 198 0.93 -3.54 -23.30
C GLY A 198 1.35 -2.24 -22.58
N TRP A 199 0.38 -1.44 -22.13
CA TRP A 199 0.52 -0.18 -21.42
C TRP A 199 0.28 -0.27 -19.89
N ALA A 200 -0.02 -1.45 -19.35
CA ALA A 200 -0.22 -1.63 -17.91
C ALA A 200 1.12 -1.52 -17.13
N PRO A 201 1.16 -0.81 -15.98
CA PRO A 201 2.34 -0.78 -15.12
C PRO A 201 2.80 -2.18 -14.69
N LEU A 202 4.07 -2.32 -14.28
CA LEU A 202 4.59 -3.57 -13.73
C LEU A 202 3.72 -4.01 -12.54
N PRO A 203 3.14 -5.23 -12.57
CA PRO A 203 2.31 -5.74 -11.50
C PRO A 203 3.13 -5.96 -10.23
N ASP A 204 2.44 -6.04 -9.10
CA ASP A 204 3.01 -6.59 -7.88
C ASP A 204 3.11 -8.10 -8.01
N ASP A 205 4.21 -8.67 -7.53
CA ASP A 205 4.43 -10.13 -7.51
C ASP A 205 3.94 -10.78 -6.21
N GLY A 206 3.05 -10.10 -5.47
CA GLY A 206 2.46 -10.59 -4.22
C GLY A 206 3.39 -10.62 -3.01
N THR A 207 4.69 -10.33 -3.17
CA THR A 207 5.62 -10.33 -2.03
C THR A 207 5.51 -9.03 -1.22
N PRO A 208 5.22 -9.11 0.10
CA PRO A 208 5.21 -7.94 0.96
C PRO A 208 6.58 -7.26 0.97
N ARG A 209 6.58 -5.94 0.86
CA ARG A 209 7.81 -5.15 0.81
C ARG A 209 7.74 -3.91 1.67
N PRO A 210 8.86 -3.52 2.29
CA PRO A 210 8.95 -2.22 2.93
C PRO A 210 8.82 -1.11 1.90
N TYR A 211 8.50 0.08 2.38
CA TYR A 211 8.30 1.25 1.52
C TYR A 211 9.48 1.53 0.57
N VAL A 212 10.72 1.40 1.05
CA VAL A 212 11.95 1.62 0.24
C VAL A 212 12.10 0.66 -0.95
N HIS A 213 11.36 -0.45 -0.99
CA HIS A 213 11.47 -1.48 -2.04
C HIS A 213 10.24 -1.55 -2.96
N GLN A 214 9.31 -0.60 -2.85
CA GLN A 214 8.10 -0.60 -3.69
C GLN A 214 8.39 -0.44 -5.20
N MET A 215 9.59 0.06 -5.57
CA MET A 215 10.10 0.15 -6.93
C MET A 215 10.91 -1.08 -7.39
N ARG A 216 11.08 -2.07 -6.51
CA ARG A 216 11.88 -3.29 -6.75
C ARG A 216 10.99 -4.53 -6.86
N THR A 217 10.24 -4.64 -7.96
CA THR A 217 9.40 -5.82 -8.28
C THR A 217 10.09 -6.80 -9.23
N SER A 218 9.44 -7.92 -9.55
CA SER A 218 9.91 -8.93 -10.52
C SER A 218 10.37 -8.35 -11.88
N GLY A 219 9.74 -7.26 -12.35
CA GLY A 219 10.10 -6.56 -13.59
C GLY A 219 11.18 -5.48 -13.47
N TYR A 220 11.83 -5.37 -12.31
CA TYR A 220 12.85 -4.37 -12.03
C TYR A 220 14.04 -4.45 -13.02
N ARG A 221 14.52 -3.29 -13.45
CA ARG A 221 15.75 -3.12 -14.24
C ARG A 221 16.60 -2.03 -13.62
N TRP A 222 17.92 -2.21 -13.60
CA TRP A 222 18.86 -1.29 -12.94
C TRP A 222 18.84 0.13 -13.51
N TRP A 223 18.46 0.30 -14.79
CA TRP A 223 18.38 1.61 -15.45
C TRP A 223 17.09 2.38 -15.15
N ARG A 224 16.04 1.72 -14.64
CA ARG A 224 14.73 2.36 -14.41
C ARG A 224 14.78 3.52 -13.40
N PRO A 225 15.51 3.43 -12.27
CA PRO A 225 15.63 4.58 -11.37
C PRO A 225 16.36 5.78 -12.02
N PHE A 226 17.32 5.56 -12.93
CA PHE A 226 17.92 6.65 -13.71
C PHE A 226 16.92 7.28 -14.67
N LEU A 227 16.12 6.46 -15.36
CA LEU A 227 15.04 6.99 -16.21
C LEU A 227 14.00 7.76 -15.39
N ALA A 228 13.62 7.25 -14.22
CA ALA A 228 12.71 7.95 -13.32
C ALA A 228 13.30 9.29 -12.85
N LEU A 229 14.59 9.33 -12.51
CA LEU A 229 15.26 10.58 -12.16
C LEU A 229 15.23 11.58 -13.33
N ALA A 230 15.58 11.13 -14.54
CA ALA A 230 15.56 11.98 -15.74
C ALA A 230 14.15 12.50 -16.07
N VAL A 231 13.13 11.64 -16.02
CA VAL A 231 11.73 12.03 -16.21
C VAL A 231 11.28 12.99 -15.11
N GLY A 232 11.65 12.74 -13.85
CA GLY A 232 11.31 13.61 -12.72
C GLY A 232 11.89 15.01 -12.86
N ILE A 233 13.20 15.10 -13.12
CA ILE A 233 13.88 16.38 -13.35
C ILE A 233 13.28 17.09 -14.57
N GLY A 234 13.16 16.40 -15.71
CA GLY A 234 12.60 17.00 -16.93
C GLY A 234 11.17 17.49 -16.75
N SER A 235 10.34 16.74 -16.02
CA SER A 235 8.94 17.12 -15.73
C SER A 235 8.86 18.29 -14.77
N TYR A 236 9.69 18.29 -13.71
CA TYR A 236 9.77 19.40 -12.76
C TYR A 236 10.21 20.71 -13.45
N LEU A 237 11.25 20.64 -14.28
CA LEU A 237 11.70 21.80 -15.06
C LEU A 237 10.60 22.28 -16.02
N ALA A 238 9.90 21.36 -16.70
CA ALA A 238 8.79 21.73 -17.57
C ALA A 238 7.66 22.43 -16.81
N PHE A 239 7.25 21.90 -15.65
CA PHE A 239 6.22 22.55 -14.81
C PHE A 239 6.70 23.90 -14.27
N SER A 240 7.96 24.00 -13.85
CA SER A 240 8.56 25.26 -13.40
C SER A 240 8.57 26.31 -14.52
N CYS A 241 8.92 25.93 -15.75
CA CYS A 241 8.84 26.82 -16.91
C CYS A 241 7.40 27.23 -17.24
N ILE A 242 6.42 26.34 -17.08
CA ILE A 242 5.00 26.67 -17.30
C ILE A 242 4.52 27.68 -16.25
N ILE A 243 4.84 27.45 -14.97
CA ILE A 243 4.51 28.36 -13.87
C ILE A 243 5.20 29.70 -14.08
N GLY A 244 6.48 29.69 -14.44
CA GLY A 244 7.24 30.88 -14.81
C GLY A 244 6.61 31.64 -15.97
N ALA A 245 6.31 30.99 -17.08
CA ALA A 245 5.67 31.64 -18.22
C ALA A 245 4.31 32.25 -17.85
N ALA A 246 3.51 31.55 -17.04
CA ALA A 246 2.24 32.09 -16.54
C ALA A 246 2.45 33.34 -15.67
N TRP A 247 3.50 33.35 -14.84
CA TRP A 247 3.89 34.51 -14.04
C TRP A 247 4.36 35.68 -14.90
N LEU A 248 5.22 35.43 -15.89
CA LEU A 248 5.70 36.45 -16.83
C LEU A 248 4.55 37.13 -17.58
N ILE A 249 3.51 36.38 -17.92
CA ILE A 249 2.32 36.91 -18.60
C ILE A 249 1.47 37.74 -17.63
N ALA A 250 1.35 37.32 -16.37
CA ALA A 250 0.55 38.00 -15.37
C ALA A 250 1.22 39.28 -14.84
N ASP A 251 2.55 39.27 -14.71
CA ASP A 251 3.36 40.35 -14.15
C ASP A 251 4.77 40.34 -14.77
N PRO A 252 4.97 41.02 -15.92
CA PRO A 252 6.24 40.99 -16.66
C PRO A 252 7.42 41.56 -15.88
N ASP A 253 7.17 42.49 -14.96
CA ASP A 253 8.20 43.23 -14.24
C ASP A 253 8.92 42.33 -13.20
N MET A 254 8.26 41.27 -12.75
CA MET A 254 8.78 40.34 -11.76
C MET A 254 9.91 39.42 -12.29
N MET A 255 10.09 39.35 -13.62
CA MET A 255 11.21 38.64 -14.27
C MET A 255 12.23 39.57 -14.91
N SER A 256 12.13 40.88 -14.66
CA SER A 256 13.19 41.82 -15.01
C SER A 256 14.47 41.51 -14.21
N ILE A 257 15.63 41.94 -14.72
CA ILE A 257 16.91 41.77 -14.02
C ILE A 257 16.84 42.42 -12.62
N GLU A 258 16.23 43.60 -12.52
CA GLU A 258 15.99 44.32 -11.27
C GLU A 258 15.07 43.52 -10.33
N GLY A 259 13.99 42.92 -10.84
CA GLY A 259 13.07 42.08 -10.04
C GLY A 259 13.67 40.76 -9.55
N ILE A 260 14.73 40.25 -10.19
CA ILE A 260 15.46 39.05 -9.75
C ILE A 260 16.51 39.38 -8.68
N GLU A 261 17.10 40.58 -8.72
CA GLU A 261 18.06 41.04 -7.72
C GLU A 261 17.37 41.47 -6.41
N ASP A 262 16.13 41.99 -6.48
CA ASP A 262 15.30 42.43 -5.34
C ASP A 262 14.20 41.43 -4.94
N VAL A 263 14.48 40.13 -4.94
CA VAL A 263 13.48 39.11 -4.54
C VAL A 263 13.11 39.26 -3.06
N ASP A 264 11.98 39.91 -2.79
CA ASP A 264 11.40 40.01 -1.46
C ASP A 264 10.59 38.74 -1.13
N LEU A 265 11.09 37.96 -0.17
CA LEU A 265 10.41 36.76 0.33
C LEU A 265 9.13 37.09 1.12
N LEU A 266 8.96 38.34 1.54
CA LEU A 266 7.77 38.86 2.23
C LEU A 266 6.67 39.29 1.26
N ASP A 267 6.95 39.36 -0.06
CA ASP A 267 5.92 39.58 -1.07
C ASP A 267 5.03 38.33 -1.22
N PRO A 268 3.70 38.45 -1.05
CA PRO A 268 2.75 37.39 -1.37
C PRO A 268 2.99 36.70 -2.72
N ARG A 269 3.40 37.44 -3.76
CA ARG A 269 3.57 36.87 -5.10
C ARG A 269 4.78 35.96 -5.17
N THR A 270 5.90 36.39 -4.59
CA THR A 270 7.13 35.59 -4.43
C THR A 270 6.84 34.32 -3.63
N MET A 271 6.16 34.43 -2.49
CA MET A 271 5.83 33.27 -1.66
C MET A 271 4.93 32.28 -2.40
N LEU A 272 3.91 32.78 -3.13
CA LEU A 272 3.02 31.95 -3.94
C LEU A 272 3.79 31.22 -5.04
N PHE A 273 4.64 31.95 -5.78
CA PHE A 273 5.47 31.38 -6.85
C PHE A 273 6.39 30.27 -6.33
N ASN A 274 7.11 30.52 -5.23
CA ASN A 274 7.99 29.56 -4.60
C ASN A 274 7.22 28.29 -4.17
N ASN A 275 6.09 28.46 -3.47
CA ASN A 275 5.29 27.34 -2.98
C ASN A 275 4.71 26.50 -4.13
N LEU A 276 4.21 27.13 -5.21
CA LEU A 276 3.66 26.41 -6.36
C LEU A 276 4.76 25.69 -7.15
N THR A 277 5.93 26.30 -7.29
CA THR A 277 7.09 25.68 -7.94
C THR A 277 7.51 24.43 -7.19
N LEU A 278 7.66 24.49 -5.86
CA LEU A 278 7.98 23.32 -5.04
C LEU A 278 6.83 22.29 -5.02
N ALA A 279 5.57 22.72 -5.00
CA ALA A 279 4.42 21.81 -5.11
C ALA A 279 4.41 21.05 -6.44
N ALA A 280 5.01 21.59 -7.52
CA ALA A 280 5.13 20.92 -8.81
C ALA A 280 6.02 19.65 -8.76
N LEU A 281 6.80 19.44 -7.68
CA LEU A 281 7.47 18.18 -7.41
C LEU A 281 6.47 17.00 -7.31
N ILE A 282 5.24 17.25 -6.84
CA ILE A 282 4.21 16.20 -6.74
C ILE A 282 3.91 15.59 -8.12
N PRO A 283 3.36 16.33 -9.11
CA PRO A 283 3.08 15.76 -10.41
C PRO A 283 4.34 15.26 -11.14
N ALA A 284 5.50 15.91 -10.95
CA ALA A 284 6.76 15.48 -11.54
C ALA A 284 7.17 14.07 -11.07
N VAL A 285 7.10 13.80 -9.77
CA VAL A 285 7.43 12.49 -9.20
C VAL A 285 6.39 11.43 -9.54
N LEU A 286 5.10 11.80 -9.58
CA LEU A 286 4.04 10.87 -10.02
C LEU A 286 4.30 10.41 -11.46
N LEU A 287 4.72 11.33 -12.34
CA LEU A 287 5.09 11.01 -13.72
C LEU A 287 6.38 10.19 -13.79
N ALA A 288 7.41 10.55 -13.03
CA ALA A 288 8.65 9.77 -12.90
C ALA A 288 8.40 8.32 -12.46
N THR A 289 7.49 8.12 -11.52
CA THR A 289 7.09 6.79 -11.04
C THR A 289 6.34 6.03 -12.13
N ARG A 290 5.38 6.69 -12.78
CA ARG A 290 4.53 6.07 -13.79
C ARG A 290 5.28 5.70 -15.07
N VAL A 291 6.21 6.54 -15.50
CA VAL A 291 6.92 6.39 -16.78
C VAL A 291 8.29 5.78 -16.58
N GLY A 292 9.10 6.29 -15.65
CA GLY A 292 10.46 5.83 -15.43
C GLY A 292 10.52 4.47 -14.72
N HIS A 293 9.90 4.39 -13.54
CA HIS A 293 9.81 3.10 -12.85
C HIS A 293 8.81 2.14 -13.49
N TRP A 294 7.85 2.65 -14.27
CA TRP A 294 6.72 1.90 -14.81
C TRP A 294 5.91 1.21 -13.72
N ARG A 295 5.63 1.96 -12.65
CA ARG A 295 4.88 1.50 -11.48
C ARG A 295 3.62 2.34 -11.28
N PRO A 296 2.58 1.83 -10.60
CA PRO A 296 1.44 2.64 -10.22
C PRO A 296 1.90 3.85 -9.40
N ALA A 297 1.55 5.07 -9.83
CA ALA A 297 2.02 6.31 -9.18
C ALA A 297 1.64 6.37 -7.70
N GLY A 298 0.53 5.72 -7.32
CA GLY A 298 0.07 5.65 -5.94
C GLY A 298 1.04 5.00 -4.95
N ARG A 299 2.01 4.20 -5.43
CA ARG A 299 3.08 3.59 -4.62
C ARG A 299 4.04 4.62 -4.01
N ILE A 300 4.00 5.86 -4.48
CA ILE A 300 4.69 6.99 -3.82
C ILE A 300 4.03 7.35 -2.50
N TRP A 301 2.70 7.24 -2.37
CA TRP A 301 2.03 7.69 -1.14
C TRP A 301 2.27 6.73 0.02
N SER A 302 2.09 5.43 -0.22
CA SER A 302 2.29 4.38 0.78
C SER A 302 2.44 3.01 0.14
N VAL A 303 2.79 2.02 0.96
CA VAL A 303 2.78 0.59 0.61
C VAL A 303 1.39 0.08 0.26
N THR A 304 0.31 0.82 0.55
CA THR A 304 -1.06 0.48 0.13
C THR A 304 -1.42 1.06 -1.25
N GLY A 305 -0.51 1.83 -1.87
CA GLY A 305 -0.74 2.47 -3.17
C GLY A 305 -1.67 3.68 -3.12
N ARG A 306 -2.01 4.19 -1.94
CA ARG A 306 -2.90 5.35 -1.75
C ARG A 306 -2.51 6.16 -0.52
N LEU A 307 -2.95 7.40 -0.47
CA LEU A 307 -2.79 8.25 0.71
C LEU A 307 -3.80 7.82 1.79
N ARG A 308 -3.33 7.49 2.98
CA ARG A 308 -4.18 7.11 4.11
C ARG A 308 -4.67 8.36 4.83
N TRP A 309 -5.70 9.03 4.28
CA TRP A 309 -6.23 10.30 4.78
C TRP A 309 -6.53 10.31 6.29
N ARG A 310 -7.13 9.23 6.82
CA ARG A 310 -7.39 9.09 8.26
C ARG A 310 -6.11 9.13 9.08
N TRP A 311 -5.07 8.45 8.61
CA TRP A 311 -3.77 8.44 9.28
C TRP A 311 -3.08 9.80 9.14
N LEU A 312 -3.09 10.42 7.95
CA LEU A 312 -2.54 11.76 7.73
C LEU A 312 -3.19 12.79 8.67
N ALA A 313 -4.52 12.77 8.82
CA ALA A 313 -5.24 13.68 9.72
C ALA A 313 -4.91 13.42 11.19
N GLN A 314 -4.81 12.15 11.62
CA GLN A 314 -4.42 11.79 12.99
C GLN A 314 -2.98 12.22 13.30
N ALA A 315 -2.04 11.92 12.40
CA ALA A 315 -0.65 12.36 12.53
C ALA A 315 -0.57 13.88 12.56
N GLY A 316 -1.27 14.56 11.65
CA GLY A 316 -1.34 16.02 11.58
C GLY A 316 -1.88 16.65 12.87
N LEU A 317 -2.97 16.12 13.42
CA LEU A 317 -3.53 16.63 14.69
C LEU A 317 -2.57 16.43 15.87
N VAL A 318 -1.99 15.22 16.00
CA VAL A 318 -1.04 14.93 17.09
C VAL A 318 0.21 15.81 16.97
N THR A 319 0.75 15.98 15.75
CA THR A 319 1.86 16.89 15.50
C THR A 319 1.47 18.34 15.81
N LEU A 320 0.32 18.82 15.34
CA LEU A 320 -0.11 20.20 15.61
C LEU A 320 -0.17 20.51 17.10
N LEU A 321 -0.72 19.60 17.91
CA LEU A 321 -0.85 19.81 19.35
C LEU A 321 0.50 19.75 20.07
N LEU A 322 1.33 18.75 19.78
CA LEU A 322 2.57 18.51 20.53
C LEU A 322 3.76 19.32 19.97
N TRP A 323 3.97 19.27 18.65
CA TRP A 323 5.02 20.03 17.99
C TRP A 323 4.72 21.52 17.98
N GLY A 324 3.46 21.89 17.69
CA GLY A 324 3.04 23.29 17.75
C GLY A 324 3.13 23.86 19.17
N GLY A 325 2.74 23.08 20.19
CA GLY A 325 2.93 23.44 21.59
C GLY A 325 4.41 23.58 21.98
N TYR A 326 5.28 22.68 21.49
CA TYR A 326 6.73 22.78 21.67
C TYR A 326 7.28 24.07 21.06
N LEU A 327 6.97 24.37 19.80
CA LEU A 327 7.45 25.59 19.13
C LEU A 327 6.95 26.85 19.84
N ALA A 328 5.68 26.89 20.24
CA ALA A 328 5.13 28.01 21.01
C ALA A 328 5.83 28.17 22.37
N MET A 329 6.09 27.07 23.07
CA MET A 329 6.82 27.09 24.34
C MET A 329 8.27 27.52 24.16
N ALA A 330 8.95 27.05 23.12
CA ALA A 330 10.32 27.44 22.79
C ALA A 330 10.41 28.95 22.52
N TRP A 331 9.44 29.51 21.79
CA TRP A 331 9.34 30.96 21.57
C TRP A 331 9.12 31.73 22.88
N LEU A 332 8.17 31.30 23.72
CA LEU A 332 7.88 31.94 25.02
C LEU A 332 9.08 31.91 25.97
N LEU A 333 9.73 30.75 26.11
CA LEU A 333 10.88 30.57 26.99
C LEU A 333 12.16 31.22 26.45
N GLY A 334 12.25 31.38 25.14
CA GLY A 334 13.34 32.09 24.46
C GLY A 334 13.25 33.61 24.58
N GLY A 335 12.25 34.15 25.29
CA GLY A 335 12.04 35.60 25.43
C GLY A 335 11.41 36.24 24.19
N GLY A 336 10.57 35.49 23.47
CA GLY A 336 9.97 35.88 22.20
C GLY A 336 9.50 37.34 22.17
N GLU A 337 10.13 38.13 21.30
CA GLU A 337 9.77 39.51 21.05
C GLU A 337 8.87 39.60 19.81
N THR A 338 7.89 40.49 19.85
CA THR A 338 7.04 40.77 18.69
C THR A 338 7.65 41.90 17.88
N SER A 339 7.69 41.76 16.56
CA SER A 339 8.12 42.81 15.63
C SER A 339 6.97 43.26 14.72
N SER A 340 7.25 44.16 13.78
CA SER A 340 6.26 44.65 12.83
C SER A 340 5.72 43.51 11.97
N ARG A 341 4.39 43.45 11.85
CA ARG A 341 3.72 42.50 10.96
C ARG A 341 3.94 42.92 9.50
N PRO A 342 4.03 41.96 8.56
CA PRO A 342 4.15 42.28 7.14
C PRO A 342 2.94 43.07 6.62
N GLU A 343 3.19 43.96 5.65
CA GLU A 343 2.17 44.84 5.05
C GLU A 343 0.98 44.05 4.46
N HIS A 344 1.26 42.89 3.86
CA HIS A 344 0.27 42.05 3.18
C HIS A 344 -0.16 40.81 3.97
N LEU A 345 -0.22 40.92 5.30
CA LEU A 345 -0.53 39.82 6.23
C LEU A 345 -1.70 38.93 5.80
N GLY A 346 -2.83 39.52 5.38
CA GLY A 346 -4.02 38.75 5.00
C GLY A 346 -3.76 37.81 3.80
N TRP A 347 -3.07 38.31 2.77
CA TRP A 347 -2.71 37.50 1.60
C TRP A 347 -1.67 36.45 1.95
N LEU A 348 -0.66 36.81 2.74
CA LEU A 348 0.35 35.85 3.19
C LEU A 348 -0.29 34.71 3.97
N LEU A 349 -1.19 34.99 4.92
CA LEU A 349 -1.91 33.94 5.66
C LEU A 349 -2.69 33.01 4.73
N VAL A 350 -3.43 33.57 3.75
CA VAL A 350 -4.18 32.76 2.78
C VAL A 350 -3.24 31.88 1.96
N ILE A 351 -2.14 32.43 1.46
CA ILE A 351 -1.17 31.69 0.66
C ILE A 351 -0.50 30.61 1.52
N THR A 352 -0.03 30.94 2.72
CA THR A 352 0.58 29.98 3.66
C THR A 352 -0.37 28.81 3.94
N LEU A 353 -1.62 29.08 4.29
CA LEU A 353 -2.58 28.03 4.63
C LEU A 353 -2.95 27.14 3.43
N LEU A 354 -2.92 27.66 2.20
CA LEU A 354 -3.33 26.92 1.00
C LEU A 354 -2.17 26.23 0.29
N THR A 355 -0.98 26.83 0.23
CA THR A 355 0.11 26.37 -0.64
C THR A 355 1.30 25.82 0.12
N THR A 356 1.60 26.27 1.35
CA THR A 356 2.67 25.67 2.17
C THR A 356 2.45 24.18 2.43
N PRO A 357 1.21 23.68 2.65
CA PRO A 357 0.98 22.24 2.76
C PRO A 357 1.35 21.46 1.50
N LEU A 358 1.10 22.05 0.31
CA LEU A 358 1.42 21.44 -0.97
C LEU A 358 2.92 21.49 -1.26
N GLN A 359 3.59 22.60 -0.89
CA GLN A 359 5.05 22.76 -0.97
C GLN A 359 5.76 21.70 -0.13
N ALA A 360 5.45 21.60 1.17
CA ALA A 360 6.05 20.62 2.06
C ALA A 360 5.73 19.18 1.62
N ALA A 361 4.51 18.91 1.12
CA ALA A 361 4.18 17.61 0.54
C ALA A 361 5.00 17.30 -0.73
N GLY A 362 5.26 18.30 -1.59
CA GLY A 362 6.10 18.16 -2.77
C GLY A 362 7.53 17.76 -2.43
N GLU A 363 8.12 18.38 -1.42
CA GLU A 363 9.45 18.01 -0.93
C GLU A 363 9.47 16.60 -0.35
N GLU A 364 8.50 16.22 0.49
CA GLU A 364 8.42 14.85 1.00
C GLU A 364 8.22 13.82 -0.13
N VAL A 365 7.43 14.14 -1.15
CA VAL A 365 7.27 13.30 -2.34
C VAL A 365 8.59 13.15 -3.10
N ALA A 366 9.39 14.21 -3.23
CA ALA A 366 10.69 14.16 -3.90
C ALA A 366 11.74 13.38 -3.10
N PHE A 367 11.94 13.73 -1.83
CA PHE A 367 13.00 13.19 -1.00
C PHE A 367 12.65 11.82 -0.41
N ARG A 368 11.44 11.66 0.15
CA ARG A 368 11.03 10.42 0.83
C ARG A 368 10.35 9.47 -0.13
N GLY A 369 9.62 10.01 -1.10
CA GLY A 369 9.03 9.23 -2.20
C GLY A 369 10.07 8.79 -3.23
N ALA A 370 10.46 9.71 -4.11
CA ALA A 370 11.26 9.39 -5.29
C ALA A 370 12.68 8.93 -4.95
N LEU A 371 13.43 9.72 -4.18
CA LEU A 371 14.84 9.44 -3.91
C LEU A 371 15.01 8.17 -3.07
N LEU A 372 14.29 8.05 -1.95
CA LEU A 372 14.36 6.88 -1.06
C LEU A 372 14.00 5.58 -1.78
N GLN A 373 12.91 5.56 -2.56
CA GLN A 373 12.50 4.37 -3.30
C GLN A 373 13.37 4.10 -4.53
N GLY A 374 13.86 5.15 -5.20
CA GLY A 374 14.78 5.04 -6.34
C GLY A 374 16.12 4.40 -5.93
N VAL A 375 16.71 4.90 -4.84
CA VAL A 375 17.94 4.34 -4.24
C VAL A 375 17.67 2.93 -3.71
N GLY A 376 16.56 2.74 -2.99
CA GLY A 376 16.18 1.43 -2.46
C GLY A 376 15.96 0.39 -3.55
N ALA A 377 15.59 0.80 -4.77
CA ALA A 377 15.44 -0.12 -5.89
C ALA A 377 16.77 -0.78 -6.30
N TRP A 378 17.91 -0.07 -6.20
CA TRP A 378 19.24 -0.62 -6.49
C TRP A 378 19.76 -1.57 -5.40
N ILE A 379 19.39 -1.32 -4.14
CA ILE A 379 19.98 -2.00 -2.99
C ILE A 379 19.08 -3.14 -2.51
N ARG A 380 19.54 -4.38 -2.65
CA ARG A 380 18.79 -5.58 -2.24
C ARG A 380 18.51 -5.65 -0.74
N ASN A 381 19.47 -5.27 0.09
CA ASN A 381 19.30 -5.34 1.55
C ASN A 381 18.46 -4.14 2.04
N PRO A 382 17.30 -4.36 2.68
CA PRO A 382 16.40 -3.27 3.08
C PRO A 382 17.00 -2.33 4.14
N VAL A 383 17.87 -2.84 5.02
CA VAL A 383 18.55 -2.03 6.04
C VAL A 383 19.59 -1.12 5.38
N VAL A 384 20.39 -1.66 4.45
CA VAL A 384 21.36 -0.85 3.70
C VAL A 384 20.63 0.18 2.81
N ALA A 385 19.51 -0.21 2.20
CA ALA A 385 18.69 0.69 1.39
C ALA A 385 18.18 1.89 2.18
N ILE A 386 17.63 1.68 3.39
CA ILE A 386 17.16 2.80 4.22
C ILE A 386 18.31 3.64 4.75
N VAL A 387 19.45 3.06 5.13
CA VAL A 387 20.62 3.83 5.61
C VAL A 387 21.17 4.73 4.50
N VAL A 388 21.47 4.16 3.33
CA VAL A 388 22.01 4.92 2.20
C VAL A 388 20.99 5.95 1.70
N GLY A 389 19.72 5.56 1.56
CA GLY A 389 18.65 6.47 1.18
C GLY A 389 18.48 7.63 2.16
N THR A 390 18.56 7.36 3.47
CA THR A 390 18.46 8.41 4.51
C THR A 390 19.65 9.36 4.45
N VAL A 391 20.88 8.86 4.30
CA VAL A 391 22.08 9.72 4.18
C VAL A 391 21.96 10.64 2.96
N LEU A 392 21.59 10.09 1.80
CA LEU A 392 21.42 10.88 0.58
C LEU A 392 20.27 11.88 0.69
N SER A 393 19.11 11.45 1.19
CA SER A 393 17.95 12.32 1.35
C SER A 393 18.21 13.43 2.34
N THR A 394 18.89 13.14 3.45
CA THR A 394 19.21 14.11 4.49
C THR A 394 20.23 15.12 3.98
N GLY A 395 21.32 14.65 3.38
CA GLY A 395 22.37 15.52 2.85
C GLY A 395 21.89 16.42 1.72
N LEU A 396 21.14 15.87 0.75
CA LEU A 396 20.60 16.65 -0.36
C LEU A 396 19.54 17.65 0.09
N PHE A 397 18.67 17.27 1.04
CA PHE A 397 17.66 18.17 1.59
C PHE A 397 18.30 19.33 2.33
N ALA A 398 19.24 19.07 3.25
CA ALA A 398 19.93 20.12 4.00
C ALA A 398 20.73 21.04 3.05
N ALA A 399 21.44 20.47 2.07
CA ALA A 399 22.19 21.25 1.08
C ALA A 399 21.29 22.14 0.22
N ALA A 400 20.07 21.70 -0.12
CA ALA A 400 19.12 22.47 -0.92
C ALA A 400 18.62 23.75 -0.22
N HIS A 401 18.80 23.87 1.10
CA HIS A 401 18.42 25.06 1.88
C HIS A 401 19.51 26.15 1.89
N GLY A 402 20.70 25.89 1.34
CA GLY A 402 21.69 26.94 1.04
C GLY A 402 22.55 27.47 2.20
N SER A 403 22.23 27.15 3.47
CA SER A 403 23.10 27.51 4.61
C SER A 403 24.28 26.55 4.74
N PRO A 404 25.54 27.04 4.81
CA PRO A 404 26.71 26.21 5.08
C PRO A 404 26.95 25.99 6.59
N ASP A 405 26.16 26.62 7.47
CA ASP A 405 26.36 26.55 8.91
C ASP A 405 26.13 25.11 9.44
N PRO A 406 27.09 24.52 10.20
CA PRO A 406 26.97 23.15 10.66
C PRO A 406 25.73 22.88 11.52
N TRP A 407 25.29 23.85 12.31
CA TRP A 407 24.16 23.68 13.23
C TRP A 407 22.83 23.73 12.47
N THR A 408 22.68 24.67 11.55
CA THR A 408 21.55 24.70 10.61
C THR A 408 21.45 23.41 9.79
N LEU A 409 22.59 22.90 9.29
CA LEU A 409 22.62 21.62 8.57
C LEU A 409 22.23 20.43 9.46
N ILE A 410 22.63 20.43 10.74
CA ILE A 410 22.23 19.42 11.72
C ILE A 410 20.74 19.47 12.01
N ASP A 411 20.15 20.66 12.13
CA ASP A 411 18.72 20.83 12.38
C ASP A 411 17.86 20.35 11.21
N LEU A 412 18.17 20.85 10.00
CA LEU A 412 17.53 20.41 8.76
C LEU A 412 17.74 18.91 8.55
N GLY A 413 18.96 18.44 8.79
CA GLY A 413 19.34 17.05 8.63
C GLY A 413 18.65 16.12 9.64
N GLY A 414 18.50 16.56 10.89
CA GLY A 414 17.84 15.82 11.95
C GLY A 414 16.36 15.58 11.66
N MET A 415 15.65 16.65 11.28
CA MET A 415 14.25 16.53 10.83
C MET A 415 14.16 15.66 9.58
N ALA A 416 15.08 15.82 8.64
CA ALA A 416 15.11 15.05 7.41
C ALA A 416 15.34 13.54 7.64
N ALA A 417 16.17 13.17 8.61
CA ALA A 417 16.39 11.79 9.00
C ALA A 417 15.16 11.21 9.71
N ALA A 418 14.52 12.00 10.58
CA ALA A 418 13.29 11.63 11.25
C ALA A 418 12.14 11.33 10.27
N THR A 419 11.95 12.16 9.25
CA THR A 419 10.94 11.92 8.21
C THR A 419 11.24 10.70 7.34
N CYS A 420 12.53 10.41 7.05
CA CYS A 420 12.92 9.15 6.41
C CYS A 420 12.56 7.93 7.28
N TYR A 421 12.86 7.99 8.58
CA TYR A 421 12.54 6.93 9.52
C TYR A 421 11.04 6.71 9.67
N LEU A 422 10.25 7.79 9.82
CA LEU A 422 8.79 7.73 9.86
C LEU A 422 8.25 7.06 8.60
N THR A 423 8.69 7.51 7.42
CA THR A 423 8.25 6.96 6.13
C THR A 423 8.50 5.45 6.04
N TRP A 424 9.70 5.01 6.40
CA TRP A 424 10.06 3.59 6.44
C TRP A 424 9.21 2.81 7.45
N ARG A 425 9.00 3.38 8.64
CA ARG A 425 8.34 2.70 9.75
C ARG A 425 6.83 2.58 9.57
N THR A 426 6.18 3.60 9.00
CA THR A 426 4.73 3.66 8.74
C THR A 426 4.35 3.16 7.35
N GLY A 427 5.34 2.87 6.49
CA GLY A 427 5.09 2.36 5.15
C GLY A 427 4.50 3.40 4.21
N GLY A 428 4.84 4.68 4.37
CA GLY A 428 4.27 5.76 3.57
C GLY A 428 4.62 7.14 4.12
N ILE A 429 4.55 8.16 3.27
CA ILE A 429 5.04 9.51 3.58
C ILE A 429 4.11 10.30 4.51
N GLU A 430 2.94 9.78 4.86
CA GLU A 430 1.89 10.58 5.52
C GLU A 430 2.33 11.17 6.86
N ALA A 431 3.08 10.43 7.66
CA ALA A 431 3.61 10.92 8.94
C ALA A 431 4.72 11.96 8.75
N ALA A 432 5.55 11.77 7.72
CA ALA A 432 6.59 12.72 7.34
C ALA A 432 5.98 14.04 6.83
N THR A 433 5.00 13.94 5.93
CA THR A 433 4.24 15.09 5.42
C THR A 433 3.52 15.81 6.56
N ALA A 434 2.89 15.09 7.50
CA ALA A 434 2.25 15.72 8.66
C ALA A 434 3.26 16.51 9.51
N LEU A 435 4.42 15.94 9.81
CA LEU A 435 5.47 16.61 10.57
C LEU A 435 5.95 17.89 9.87
N HIS A 436 6.29 17.77 8.58
CA HIS A 436 6.82 18.88 7.79
C HIS A 436 5.79 20.00 7.58
N VAL A 437 4.55 19.64 7.18
CA VAL A 437 3.48 20.63 6.97
C VAL A 437 3.18 21.39 8.26
N VAL A 438 3.04 20.70 9.40
CA VAL A 438 2.77 21.37 10.67
C VAL A 438 3.95 22.24 11.08
N ASN A 439 5.19 21.77 10.91
CA ASN A 439 6.37 22.57 11.21
C ASN A 439 6.33 23.91 10.47
N ASN A 440 6.19 23.86 9.14
CA ASN A 440 6.22 25.07 8.33
C ASN A 440 4.99 25.95 8.60
N LEU A 441 3.80 25.37 8.76
CA LEU A 441 2.61 26.16 9.10
C LEU A 441 2.72 26.86 10.44
N VAL A 442 3.17 26.17 11.49
CA VAL A 442 3.28 26.77 12.83
C VAL A 442 4.33 27.88 12.84
N ILE A 443 5.50 27.64 12.24
CA ILE A 443 6.56 28.65 12.15
C ILE A 443 6.08 29.85 11.34
N THR A 444 5.63 29.64 10.10
CA THR A 444 5.25 30.74 9.21
C THR A 444 4.02 31.50 9.72
N VAL A 445 2.97 30.83 10.18
CA VAL A 445 1.78 31.52 10.74
C VAL A 445 2.13 32.24 12.04
N GLY A 446 2.95 31.63 12.91
CA GLY A 446 3.42 32.28 14.13
C GLY A 446 4.16 33.57 13.83
N LEU A 447 5.14 33.53 12.93
CA LEU A 447 5.94 34.70 12.54
C LEU A 447 5.15 35.72 11.71
N LEU A 448 4.13 35.31 10.96
CA LEU A 448 3.20 36.25 10.32
C LEU A 448 2.41 37.07 11.36
N LEU A 449 1.97 36.44 12.45
CA LEU A 449 1.14 37.08 13.48
C LEU A 449 1.98 37.89 14.48
N LEU A 450 3.17 37.40 14.80
CA LEU A 450 4.07 37.94 15.82
C LEU A 450 5.17 38.85 15.25
N GLY A 451 5.40 38.81 13.93
CA GLY A 451 6.50 39.49 13.25
C GLY A 451 7.74 38.59 13.09
N GLY A 452 8.68 39.00 12.22
CA GLY A 452 9.96 38.32 12.01
C GLY A 452 9.93 37.20 10.97
N LEU A 453 9.05 37.30 9.96
CA LEU A 453 8.86 36.28 8.93
C LEU A 453 10.15 35.94 8.16
N GLU A 454 11.08 36.88 8.03
CA GLU A 454 12.40 36.66 7.45
C GLU A 454 13.16 35.49 8.10
N SER A 455 12.95 35.26 9.40
CA SER A 455 13.57 34.15 10.14
C SER A 455 12.99 32.77 9.80
N ALA A 456 11.86 32.72 9.07
CA ALA A 456 11.27 31.46 8.59
C ALA A 456 12.06 30.86 7.42
N TYR A 457 12.88 31.66 6.73
CA TYR A 457 13.61 31.26 5.55
C TYR A 457 15.09 31.00 5.89
N VAL A 458 15.62 29.88 5.39
CA VAL A 458 17.03 29.56 5.50
C VAL A 458 17.76 30.18 4.30
N THR A 459 18.80 30.95 4.59
CA THR A 459 19.67 31.60 3.59
C THR A 459 21.14 31.26 3.89
N GLY A 460 22.04 31.75 3.04
CA GLY A 460 23.49 31.59 3.25
C GLY A 460 24.01 32.24 4.53
N GLU A 461 23.25 33.17 5.12
CA GLU A 461 23.61 33.88 6.35
C GLU A 461 22.99 33.27 7.61
N THR A 462 22.02 32.35 7.46
CA THR A 462 21.39 31.67 8.59
C THR A 462 22.41 30.83 9.34
N SER A 463 22.54 31.08 10.65
CA SER A 463 23.42 30.35 11.55
C SER A 463 22.67 29.82 12.77
N GLY A 464 23.08 28.65 13.25
CA GLY A 464 22.56 28.02 14.45
C GLY A 464 23.58 27.95 15.58
N ASN A 465 23.21 27.29 16.67
CA ASN A 465 24.13 26.99 17.76
C ASN A 465 23.88 25.59 18.33
N ALA A 466 24.93 25.01 18.92
CA ALA A 466 24.92 23.64 19.43
C ALA A 466 23.79 23.33 20.42
N ALA A 467 23.48 24.26 21.32
CA ALA A 467 22.46 24.05 22.35
C ALA A 467 21.05 24.02 21.74
N ALA A 468 20.74 24.98 20.87
CA ALA A 468 19.46 25.02 20.15
C ALA A 468 19.29 23.79 19.27
N SER A 469 20.33 23.39 18.53
CA SER A 469 20.25 22.21 17.68
C SER A 469 20.10 20.92 18.48
N LEU A 470 20.74 20.80 19.65
CA LEU A 470 20.53 19.65 20.53
C LEU A 470 19.08 19.57 21.02
N ILE A 471 18.49 20.69 21.43
CA ILE A 471 17.08 20.76 21.85
C ILE A 471 16.16 20.36 20.71
N SER A 472 16.40 20.91 19.51
CA SER A 472 15.68 20.60 18.27
C SER A 472 15.77 19.11 17.92
N LEU A 473 16.95 18.50 18.00
CA LEU A 473 17.14 17.06 17.77
C LEU A 473 16.39 16.19 18.79
N VAL A 474 16.45 16.55 20.08
CA VAL A 474 15.73 15.83 21.14
C VAL A 474 14.23 15.94 20.94
N ALA A 475 13.72 17.14 20.62
CA ALA A 475 12.32 17.36 20.32
C ALA A 475 11.87 16.55 19.09
N THR A 476 12.67 16.58 18.02
CA THR A 476 12.41 15.85 16.76
C THR A 476 12.37 14.34 17.01
N ALA A 477 13.32 13.81 17.78
CA ALA A 477 13.35 12.40 18.18
C ALA A 477 12.12 12.03 19.03
N GLY A 478 11.76 12.87 20.00
CA GLY A 478 10.56 12.70 20.83
C GLY A 478 9.28 12.66 20.00
N MET A 479 9.09 13.63 19.09
CA MET A 479 7.93 13.68 18.20
C MET A 479 7.86 12.46 17.28
N THR A 480 9.02 12.01 16.77
CA THR A 480 9.13 10.79 15.96
C THR A 480 8.67 9.55 16.73
N LEU A 481 9.11 9.40 17.98
CA LEU A 481 8.70 8.29 18.85
C LEU A 481 7.19 8.31 19.12
N VAL A 482 6.63 9.50 19.36
CA VAL A 482 5.18 9.68 19.55
C VAL A 482 4.41 9.24 18.29
N LEU A 483 4.78 9.73 17.11
CA LEU A 483 4.11 9.36 15.86
C LEU A 483 4.20 7.85 15.58
N VAL A 484 5.35 7.24 15.85
CA VAL A 484 5.50 5.78 15.74
C VAL A 484 4.59 5.04 16.71
N GLU A 485 4.46 5.51 17.94
CA GLU A 485 3.60 4.90 18.95
C GLU A 485 2.12 5.03 18.59
N VAL A 486 1.68 6.20 18.13
CA VAL A 486 0.32 6.39 17.61
C VAL A 486 0.09 5.48 16.41
N ALA A 487 1.05 5.40 15.47
CA ALA A 487 0.96 4.54 14.29
C ALA A 487 0.79 3.05 14.66
N LYS A 488 1.46 2.57 15.72
CA LYS A 488 1.25 1.20 16.22
C LYS A 488 -0.16 1.00 16.76
N ARG A 489 -0.65 1.94 17.57
CA ARG A 489 -1.97 1.87 18.21
C ARG A 489 -3.11 1.84 17.19
N VAL A 490 -2.95 2.55 16.07
CA VAL A 490 -3.95 2.59 14.99
C VAL A 490 -3.73 1.53 13.90
N GLY A 491 -2.76 0.62 14.07
CA GLY A 491 -2.49 -0.49 13.15
C GLY A 491 -1.79 -0.10 11.84
N VAL A 492 -1.24 1.11 11.75
CA VAL A 492 -0.48 1.59 10.58
C VAL A 492 0.95 1.05 10.58
N ALA A 493 1.55 0.92 11.75
CA ALA A 493 2.92 0.46 11.92
C ALA A 493 2.96 -0.86 12.72
N PRO A 494 3.81 -1.84 12.37
CA PRO A 494 3.93 -3.10 13.13
C PRO A 494 4.25 -2.88 14.60
N ALA A 495 3.75 -3.73 15.50
CA ALA A 495 4.06 -3.65 16.93
C ALA A 495 5.53 -3.99 17.25
N ARG A 496 6.15 -4.87 16.44
CA ARG A 496 7.54 -5.32 16.66
C ARG A 496 8.55 -4.18 16.43
N PRO A 497 9.48 -3.92 17.36
CA PRO A 497 10.59 -3.00 17.13
C PRO A 497 11.41 -3.39 15.89
N GLY A 498 11.92 -2.40 15.16
CA GLY A 498 12.82 -2.63 14.02
C GLY A 498 12.19 -3.21 12.75
N ARG A 499 10.87 -3.52 12.73
CA ARG A 499 10.19 -3.96 11.50
C ARG A 499 9.42 -2.81 10.83
N PRO A 500 9.64 -2.55 9.53
CA PRO A 500 8.84 -1.59 8.77
C PRO A 500 7.45 -2.14 8.46
N ALA A 501 6.51 -1.25 8.16
CA ALA A 501 5.26 -1.65 7.54
C ALA A 501 5.52 -2.15 6.11
N GLU A 502 4.86 -3.24 5.75
CA GLU A 502 4.94 -3.88 4.45
C GLU A 502 3.53 -3.94 3.86
N GLY A 503 3.44 -3.73 2.54
CA GLY A 503 2.17 -3.66 1.80
C GLY A 503 1.67 -5.00 1.31
#